data_AF-A0A832VD36-F1
#
_entry.id   AF-A0A832VD36-F1
#
_cell.length_a   1.000
_cell.length_b   1.000
_cell.length_c   1.000
_cell.angle_alpha   90.00
_cell.angle_beta   90.00
_cell.angle_gamma   90.00
#
_symmetry.space_group_name_H-M   'P 1'
#
loop_
_entity.id
_entity.type
_entity.pdbx_description
1 polymer ?
#
loop_
_entity_poly.entity_id
_entity_poly.type
_entity_poly.pdbx_seq_one_letter_code
_entity_poly.pdbx_strand_id
1 'polypeptide(L)'
;MWSFPCAGVAGDTRLLSSQRVFLTTPVLRTEHEARISSIVVFLLRRNRHEEILPPRDVVTQITIDPSVRDELLAECSGLTGLVEWLDSIDRRPGLAELDHQLKDIKINLTALKECIGYAEDGYQRNVIKKSEFYELVAVCWLPGQETPIHDHVGSDCAFLIVDGISTETIYETNEEGLAYPITSRHYQPREVCAAEEPDIHRVSNDTNSELVNLHIYTPPLHAYNIYAPV
;
A
#
# COMPACT_ATOMS: atom_id res chain seq x y z
N MET A 1 -20.78 20.82 -49.27
CA MET A 1 -19.45 21.23 -49.75
C MET A 1 -18.76 21.95 -48.62
N TRP A 2 -18.03 21.25 -47.75
CA TRP A 2 -16.91 21.79 -46.98
C TRP A 2 -15.95 20.63 -46.68
N SER A 3 -14.70 20.84 -47.05
CA SER A 3 -13.65 19.86 -47.24
C SER A 3 -12.85 19.61 -45.96
N PHE A 4 -12.37 18.38 -45.79
CA PHE A 4 -11.25 18.06 -44.90
C PHE A 4 -9.93 18.52 -45.51
N PRO A 5 -8.92 18.82 -44.66
CA PRO A 5 -7.55 18.45 -44.95
C PRO A 5 -6.98 17.48 -43.90
N CYS A 6 -6.14 16.58 -44.42
CA CYS A 6 -5.35 15.59 -43.72
C CYS A 6 -4.07 16.18 -43.08
N ALA A 7 -3.59 15.41 -42.09
CA ALA A 7 -2.21 15.10 -41.75
C ALA A 7 -1.40 16.03 -40.80
N GLY A 8 -1.01 15.41 -39.68
CA GLY A 8 0.36 15.45 -39.15
C GLY A 8 0.56 16.32 -37.92
N VAL A 9 0.83 15.72 -36.76
CA VAL A 9 2.17 15.62 -36.15
C VAL A 9 2.10 14.50 -35.10
N ALA A 10 3.05 13.57 -35.18
CA ALA A 10 3.29 12.55 -34.16
C ALA A 10 3.74 13.24 -32.86
N GLY A 11 2.90 13.20 -31.84
CA GLY A 11 3.25 13.62 -30.48
C GLY A 11 4.03 12.50 -29.81
N ASP A 12 5.31 12.75 -29.61
CA ASP A 12 6.26 12.01 -28.79
C ASP A 12 5.64 11.70 -27.41
N THR A 13 5.33 10.43 -27.15
CA THR A 13 4.93 9.94 -25.81
C THR A 13 6.13 10.08 -24.88
N ARG A 14 6.27 11.24 -24.26
CA ARG A 14 7.16 11.44 -23.11
C ARG A 14 6.80 10.41 -22.05
N LEU A 15 7.82 9.72 -21.55
CA LEU A 15 7.70 8.77 -20.45
C LEU A 15 6.99 9.44 -19.28
N LEU A 16 5.79 8.92 -18.94
CA LEU A 16 5.13 9.21 -17.68
C LEU A 16 6.05 8.69 -16.56
N SER A 17 6.47 9.55 -15.64
CA SER A 17 7.45 9.24 -14.57
C SER A 17 6.93 8.30 -13.49
N SER A 18 5.76 7.68 -13.69
CA SER A 18 5.18 6.73 -12.75
C SER A 18 5.71 5.31 -12.99
N GLN A 19 6.19 4.65 -11.95
CA GLN A 19 6.56 3.23 -12.02
C GLN A 19 5.39 2.36 -11.57
N ARG A 20 4.82 1.55 -12.48
CA ARG A 20 3.79 0.57 -12.10
C ARG A 20 4.44 -0.62 -11.40
N VAL A 21 3.92 -0.94 -10.21
CA VAL A 21 4.30 -2.08 -9.39
C VAL A 21 3.13 -3.05 -9.33
N PHE A 22 3.42 -4.35 -9.50
CA PHE A 22 2.45 -5.43 -9.33
C PHE A 22 2.80 -6.21 -8.07
N LEU A 23 1.82 -6.43 -7.19
CA LEU A 23 1.99 -7.28 -6.01
C LEU A 23 1.97 -8.74 -6.47
N THR A 24 3.14 -9.31 -6.76
CA THR A 24 3.26 -10.75 -7.00
C THR A 24 3.28 -11.50 -5.66
N THR A 25 2.52 -12.58 -5.54
CA THR A 25 2.72 -13.54 -4.45
C THR A 25 4.14 -14.12 -4.54
N PRO A 26 4.87 -14.26 -3.41
CA PRO A 26 6.17 -14.90 -3.45
C PRO A 26 5.99 -16.36 -3.87
N VAL A 27 6.43 -16.70 -5.07
CA VAL A 27 6.65 -18.10 -5.45
C VAL A 27 7.88 -18.56 -4.68
N LEU A 28 7.70 -19.53 -3.77
CA LEU A 28 8.79 -20.19 -3.06
C LEU A 28 9.80 -20.73 -4.09
N ARG A 29 10.95 -20.05 -4.23
CA ARG A 29 12.09 -20.57 -5.00
C ARG A 29 12.80 -21.60 -4.14
N THR A 30 12.78 -22.85 -4.58
CA THR A 30 13.62 -23.92 -4.03
C THR A 30 15.10 -23.60 -4.28
N GLU A 31 15.98 -23.92 -3.32
CA GLU A 31 17.40 -23.54 -3.20
C GLU A 31 18.37 -24.03 -4.31
N HIS A 32 17.91 -24.30 -5.54
CA HIS A 32 18.73 -24.96 -6.56
C HIS A 32 18.99 -24.14 -7.83
N GLU A 33 19.13 -22.80 -7.72
CA GLU A 33 19.60 -21.95 -8.83
C GLU A 33 20.67 -20.92 -8.42
N ALA A 34 21.42 -21.18 -7.35
CA ALA A 34 22.62 -20.40 -7.01
C ALA A 34 23.87 -21.05 -7.64
N ARG A 35 24.11 -20.85 -8.94
CA ARG A 35 25.43 -20.96 -9.61
C ARG A 35 25.32 -20.60 -11.09
N ILE A 36 26.11 -19.60 -11.50
CA ILE A 36 26.51 -19.09 -12.85
C ILE A 36 26.43 -17.55 -12.73
N SER A 37 27.45 -16.71 -12.90
CA SER A 37 28.83 -16.88 -13.36
C SER A 37 29.67 -15.68 -12.89
N SER A 38 30.86 -15.98 -12.38
CA SER A 38 31.92 -15.07 -11.90
C SER A 38 32.67 -14.33 -13.03
N ILE A 39 32.06 -14.07 -14.18
CA ILE A 39 32.79 -13.64 -15.40
C ILE A 39 32.44 -12.21 -15.89
N VAL A 40 31.60 -11.44 -15.19
CA VAL A 40 31.29 -10.04 -15.58
C VAL A 40 32.00 -8.99 -14.70
N VAL A 41 32.75 -9.40 -13.67
CA VAL A 41 33.36 -8.47 -12.69
C VAL A 41 34.65 -7.79 -13.18
N PHE A 42 35.20 -8.14 -14.34
CA PHE A 42 36.53 -7.65 -14.75
C PHE A 42 36.56 -6.52 -15.81
N LEU A 43 35.43 -6.07 -16.38
CA LEU A 43 35.46 -5.11 -17.50
C LEU A 43 34.63 -3.82 -17.33
N LEU A 44 34.23 -3.44 -16.11
CA LEU A 44 33.54 -2.16 -15.86
C LEU A 44 34.32 -1.20 -14.95
N ARG A 45 35.66 -1.17 -15.06
CA ARG A 45 36.49 -0.06 -14.54
C ARG A 45 36.57 1.10 -15.53
N ARG A 46 35.43 1.70 -15.90
CA ARG A 46 35.35 3.08 -16.45
C ARG A 46 33.89 3.49 -16.63
N ASN A 47 33.33 4.05 -15.57
CA ASN A 47 32.43 5.20 -15.57
C ASN A 47 31.89 5.37 -14.15
N ARG A 48 32.21 6.50 -13.52
CA ARG A 48 31.54 6.93 -12.30
C ARG A 48 30.13 7.36 -12.67
N HIS A 49 29.22 6.40 -12.76
CA HIS A 49 27.83 6.65 -12.40
C HIS A 49 27.73 6.27 -10.93
N GLU A 50 27.22 7.18 -10.10
CA GLU A 50 26.67 6.79 -8.81
C GLU A 50 25.73 5.61 -9.09
N GLU A 51 26.04 4.45 -8.51
CA GLU A 51 25.07 3.36 -8.42
C GLU A 51 23.89 3.96 -7.65
N ILE A 52 22.84 4.35 -8.38
CA ILE A 52 21.52 4.52 -7.79
C ILE A 52 21.20 3.14 -7.26
N LEU A 53 21.45 2.94 -5.96
CA LEU A 53 20.97 1.76 -5.25
C LEU A 53 19.49 1.64 -5.60
N PRO A 54 19.01 0.45 -6.00
CA PRO A 54 17.58 0.26 -6.20
C PRO A 54 16.87 0.75 -4.92
N PRO A 55 15.72 1.44 -5.03
CA PRO A 55 15.01 1.90 -3.85
C PRO A 55 14.87 0.71 -2.91
N ARG A 56 15.41 0.87 -1.69
CA ARG A 56 15.24 -0.14 -0.63
C ARG A 56 13.75 -0.44 -0.56
N ASP A 57 13.37 -1.71 -0.55
CA ASP A 57 11.98 -2.09 -0.36
C ASP A 57 11.51 -1.46 0.96
N VAL A 58 10.73 -0.38 0.85
CA VAL A 58 10.25 0.40 2.01
C VAL A 58 9.09 -0.31 2.72
N VAL A 59 8.79 -1.55 2.32
CA VAL A 59 7.68 -2.35 2.84
C VAL A 59 8.10 -3.79 3.09
N THR A 60 7.88 -4.26 4.31
CA THR A 60 7.91 -5.69 4.65
C THR A 60 6.50 -6.23 4.65
N GLN A 61 6.25 -7.41 4.07
CA GLN A 61 4.94 -8.05 4.10
C GLN A 61 5.01 -9.43 4.75
N ILE A 62 4.19 -9.62 5.78
CA ILE A 62 4.03 -10.87 6.53
C ILE A 62 2.56 -11.26 6.51
N THR A 63 2.27 -12.53 6.23
CA THR A 63 0.92 -13.08 6.40
C THR A 63 0.82 -13.70 7.78
N ILE A 64 -0.18 -13.29 8.56
CA ILE A 64 -0.42 -13.84 9.90
C ILE A 64 -0.82 -15.31 9.74
N ASP A 65 -0.22 -16.17 10.57
CA ASP A 65 -0.53 -17.60 10.58
C ASP A 65 -2.04 -17.81 10.89
N PRO A 66 -2.73 -18.75 10.22
CA PRO A 66 -4.14 -19.00 10.47
C PRO A 66 -4.49 -19.26 11.93
N SER A 67 -3.64 -19.97 12.69
CA SER A 67 -3.90 -20.25 14.11
C SER A 67 -3.84 -18.99 14.97
N VAL A 68 -2.82 -18.14 14.76
CA VAL A 68 -2.67 -16.84 15.41
C VAL A 68 -3.82 -15.88 15.04
N ARG A 69 -4.23 -15.89 13.76
CA ARG A 69 -5.39 -15.12 13.31
C ARG A 69 -6.66 -15.57 14.02
N ASP A 70 -6.89 -16.88 14.14
CA ASP A 70 -8.12 -17.40 14.76
C ASP A 70 -8.16 -17.08 16.27
N GLU A 71 -7.01 -17.08 16.95
CA GLU A 71 -6.87 -16.58 18.33
C GLU A 71 -7.18 -15.07 18.43
N LEU A 72 -6.64 -14.25 17.52
CA LEU A 72 -6.94 -12.82 17.45
C LEU A 72 -8.44 -12.57 17.27
N LEU A 73 -9.11 -13.30 16.38
CA LEU A 73 -10.53 -13.17 16.13
C LEU A 73 -11.36 -13.60 17.36
N ALA A 74 -10.94 -14.65 18.08
CA ALA A 74 -11.60 -15.04 19.33
C ALA A 74 -11.57 -13.94 20.41
N GLU A 75 -10.47 -13.18 20.48
CA GLU A 75 -10.27 -12.11 21.48
C GLU A 75 -10.74 -10.72 21.01
N CYS A 76 -11.16 -10.58 19.75
CA CYS A 76 -11.49 -9.30 19.12
C CYS A 76 -12.81 -9.37 18.35
N SER A 77 -13.94 -9.30 19.07
CA SER A 77 -15.28 -9.44 18.48
C SER A 77 -15.60 -8.42 17.37
N GLY A 78 -15.06 -7.20 17.44
CA GLY A 78 -15.20 -6.22 16.37
C GLY A 78 -14.51 -6.67 15.08
N LEU A 79 -13.27 -7.18 15.18
CA LEU A 79 -12.55 -7.71 14.02
C LEU A 79 -13.22 -8.97 13.47
N THR A 80 -13.77 -9.82 14.32
CA THR A 80 -14.57 -10.97 13.91
C THR A 80 -15.80 -10.57 13.11
N GLY A 81 -16.60 -9.62 13.61
CA GLY A 81 -17.76 -9.12 12.86
C GLY A 81 -17.38 -8.49 11.52
N LEU A 82 -16.25 -7.78 11.46
CA LEU A 82 -15.74 -7.24 10.20
C LEU A 82 -15.34 -8.35 9.21
N VAL A 83 -14.63 -9.38 9.68
CA VAL A 83 -14.24 -10.52 8.84
C VAL A 83 -15.46 -11.30 8.36
N GLU A 84 -16.46 -11.52 9.21
CA GLU A 84 -17.72 -12.18 8.83
C GLU A 84 -18.47 -11.38 7.74
N TRP A 85 -18.53 -10.05 7.88
CA TRP A 85 -19.11 -9.20 6.85
C TRP A 85 -18.29 -9.25 5.53
N LEU A 86 -16.96 -9.15 5.62
CA LEU A 86 -16.07 -9.24 4.45
C LEU A 86 -16.11 -10.62 3.76
N ASP A 87 -16.36 -11.70 4.51
CA ASP A 87 -16.56 -13.04 3.94
C ASP A 87 -17.92 -13.18 3.25
N SER A 88 -18.89 -12.33 3.60
CA SER A 88 -20.24 -12.36 3.03
C SER A 88 -20.36 -11.58 1.71
N ILE A 89 -19.40 -10.73 1.37
CA ILE A 89 -19.40 -9.95 0.14
C ILE A 89 -18.88 -10.77 -1.05
N ASP A 90 -19.57 -10.67 -2.18
CA ASP A 90 -19.22 -11.29 -3.47
C ASP A 90 -19.06 -10.23 -4.58
N ARG A 91 -18.90 -8.97 -4.16
CA ARG A 91 -18.81 -7.77 -4.99
C ARG A 91 -17.85 -6.76 -4.36
N ARG A 92 -17.45 -5.75 -5.13
CA ARG A 92 -16.77 -4.55 -4.62
C ARG A 92 -17.76 -3.74 -3.77
N PRO A 93 -17.56 -3.58 -2.44
CA PRO A 93 -18.35 -2.68 -1.61
C PRO A 93 -18.06 -1.22 -1.98
N GLY A 94 -19.02 -0.33 -1.72
CA GLY A 94 -18.77 1.11 -1.85
C GLY A 94 -18.01 1.66 -0.65
N LEU A 95 -17.29 2.78 -0.82
CA LEU A 95 -16.56 3.41 0.28
C LEU A 95 -17.43 3.76 1.50
N ALA A 96 -18.70 4.13 1.28
CA ALA A 96 -19.63 4.38 2.38
C ALA A 96 -19.94 3.12 3.20
N GLU A 97 -19.94 1.94 2.57
CA GLU A 97 -20.10 0.66 3.27
C GLU A 97 -18.85 0.34 4.09
N LEU A 98 -17.66 0.51 3.50
CA LEU A 98 -16.37 0.31 4.20
C LEU A 98 -16.21 1.26 5.39
N ASP A 99 -16.49 2.55 5.18
CA ASP A 99 -16.46 3.58 6.22
C ASP A 99 -17.41 3.24 7.39
N HIS A 100 -18.63 2.80 7.07
CA HIS A 100 -19.60 2.40 8.10
C HIS A 100 -19.08 1.22 8.94
N GLN A 101 -18.52 0.19 8.29
CA GLN A 101 -18.01 -1.01 8.97
C GLN A 101 -16.78 -0.68 9.84
N LEU A 102 -15.92 0.22 9.40
CA LEU A 102 -14.71 0.62 10.13
C LEU A 102 -15.00 1.59 11.29
N LYS A 103 -16.00 2.46 11.19
CA LYS A 103 -16.30 3.47 12.24
C LYS A 103 -16.73 2.87 13.58
N ASP A 104 -17.51 1.80 13.53
CA ASP A 104 -18.14 1.23 14.73
C ASP A 104 -17.36 0.06 15.33
N ILE A 105 -16.26 -0.34 14.68
CA ILE A 105 -15.48 -1.49 15.11
C ILE A 105 -14.76 -1.23 16.44
N LYS A 106 -14.76 -2.26 17.29
CA LYS A 106 -14.01 -2.27 18.55
C LYS A 106 -12.87 -3.25 18.40
N ILE A 107 -11.65 -2.71 18.33
CA ILE A 107 -10.43 -3.51 18.25
C ILE A 107 -9.89 -3.73 19.66
N ASN A 108 -9.64 -5.00 20.01
CA ASN A 108 -8.80 -5.36 21.13
C ASN A 108 -7.33 -5.10 20.74
N LEU A 109 -6.84 -3.91 21.06
CA LEU A 109 -5.51 -3.46 20.66
C LEU A 109 -4.40 -4.35 21.23
N THR A 110 -4.54 -4.85 22.46
CA THR A 110 -3.56 -5.73 23.07
C THR A 110 -3.43 -7.03 22.28
N ALA A 111 -4.55 -7.71 22.02
CA ALA A 111 -4.55 -8.93 21.21
C ALA A 111 -4.01 -8.69 19.80
N LEU A 112 -4.37 -7.56 19.16
CA LEU A 112 -3.83 -7.22 17.85
C LEU A 112 -2.31 -7.02 17.88
N LYS A 113 -1.77 -6.31 18.88
CA LYS A 113 -0.33 -6.06 19.01
C LYS A 113 0.48 -7.33 19.26
N GLU A 114 -0.11 -8.37 19.84
CA GLU A 114 0.55 -9.67 20.01
C GLU A 114 0.69 -10.45 18.70
N CYS A 115 -0.09 -10.11 17.67
CA CYS A 115 -0.12 -10.81 16.39
C CYS A 115 0.60 -10.09 15.24
N ILE A 116 0.94 -8.81 15.41
CA ILE A 116 1.57 -7.96 14.38
C ILE A 116 3.03 -7.68 14.70
N GLY A 117 3.81 -7.35 13.69
CA GLY A 117 5.18 -6.85 13.85
C GLY A 117 5.41 -5.50 13.17
N TYR A 118 6.63 -5.01 13.36
CA TYR A 118 7.16 -3.78 12.78
C TYR A 118 8.49 -4.08 12.10
N ALA A 119 8.72 -3.48 10.93
CA ALA A 119 10.00 -3.54 10.25
C ALA A 119 10.87 -2.34 10.67
N GLU A 120 12.17 -2.56 10.85
CA GLU A 120 13.12 -1.49 11.15
C GLU A 120 13.32 -0.58 9.91
N ASP A 121 13.46 -1.21 8.75
CA ASP A 121 13.59 -0.55 7.44
C ASP A 121 12.24 -0.48 6.74
N GLY A 122 11.57 0.67 6.82
CA GLY A 122 10.25 0.89 6.22
C GLY A 122 9.09 0.28 7.02
N TYR A 123 7.88 0.39 6.49
CA TYR A 123 6.67 -0.03 7.20
C TYR A 123 6.37 -1.52 6.99
N GLN A 124 5.57 -2.12 7.88
CA GLN A 124 5.20 -3.53 7.77
C GLN A 124 3.71 -3.70 7.49
N ARG A 125 3.39 -4.51 6.48
CA ARG A 125 2.04 -5.03 6.20
C ARG A 125 1.88 -6.40 6.85
N ASN A 126 1.03 -6.49 7.87
CA ASN A 126 0.63 -7.75 8.51
C ASN A 126 -0.72 -8.17 7.92
N VAL A 127 -0.70 -9.05 6.91
CA VAL A 127 -1.91 -9.53 6.22
C VAL A 127 -2.67 -10.45 7.16
N ILE A 128 -3.83 -9.98 7.65
CA ILE A 128 -4.70 -10.72 8.56
C ILE A 128 -5.49 -11.76 7.78
N LYS A 129 -6.09 -11.35 6.66
CA LYS A 129 -6.86 -12.24 5.78
C LYS A 129 -6.95 -11.68 4.37
N LYS A 130 -6.93 -12.58 3.39
CA LYS A 130 -7.07 -12.25 1.97
C LYS A 130 -8.00 -13.27 1.32
N SER A 131 -8.91 -12.80 0.47
CA SER A 131 -9.82 -13.60 -0.34
C SER A 131 -9.74 -13.15 -1.80
N GLU A 132 -10.67 -13.61 -2.64
CA GLU A 132 -10.86 -13.08 -3.99
C GLU A 132 -11.40 -11.65 -3.98
N PHE A 133 -12.18 -11.27 -2.97
CA PHE A 133 -12.93 -10.01 -2.92
C PHE A 133 -12.29 -8.94 -2.05
N TYR A 134 -11.39 -9.29 -1.13
CA TYR A 134 -10.75 -8.31 -0.26
C TYR A 134 -9.37 -8.72 0.28
N GLU A 135 -8.59 -7.73 0.68
CA GLU A 135 -7.39 -7.90 1.52
C GLU A 135 -7.55 -7.07 2.80
N LEU A 136 -7.46 -7.70 3.96
CA LEU A 136 -7.48 -7.07 5.28
C LEU A 136 -6.08 -7.13 5.89
N VAL A 137 -5.51 -5.96 6.20
CA VAL A 137 -4.10 -5.81 6.60
C VAL A 137 -3.97 -4.85 7.77
N ALA A 138 -3.27 -5.26 8.83
CA ALA A 138 -2.76 -4.32 9.81
C ALA A 138 -1.41 -3.79 9.33
N VAL A 139 -1.37 -2.51 8.98
CA VAL A 139 -0.13 -1.84 8.57
C VAL A 139 0.44 -1.13 9.79
N CYS A 140 1.75 -1.27 9.98
CA CYS A 140 2.46 -0.86 11.17
C CYS A 140 3.68 -0.01 10.81
N TRP A 141 3.85 1.11 11.50
CA TRP A 141 4.94 2.06 11.26
C TRP A 141 5.64 2.44 12.56
N LEU A 142 6.96 2.42 12.52
CA LEU A 142 7.81 3.10 13.49
C LEU A 142 7.87 4.62 13.19
N PRO A 143 8.33 5.44 14.15
CA PRO A 143 8.49 6.88 13.96
C PRO A 143 9.24 7.27 12.68
N GLY A 144 8.69 8.21 11.92
CA GLY A 144 9.29 8.77 10.71
C GLY A 144 9.17 7.90 9.46
N GLN A 145 8.52 6.73 9.54
CA GLN A 145 8.29 5.89 8.37
C GLN A 145 7.10 6.40 7.54
N GLU A 146 7.20 6.20 6.23
CA GLU A 146 6.20 6.66 5.25
C GLU A 146 6.10 5.70 4.07
N THR A 147 4.96 5.74 3.38
CA THR A 147 4.79 5.08 2.09
C THR A 147 5.47 5.90 0.97
N PRO A 148 5.77 5.29 -0.19
CA PRO A 148 5.92 6.04 -1.43
C PRO A 148 4.66 6.87 -1.73
N ILE A 149 4.78 7.86 -2.61
CA ILE A 149 3.61 8.52 -3.19
C ILE A 149 3.01 7.52 -4.19
N HIS A 150 1.78 7.07 -3.96
CA HIS A 150 1.17 5.98 -4.73
C HIS A 150 -0.34 6.12 -4.91
N ASP A 151 -0.88 5.36 -5.86
CA ASP A 151 -2.32 5.15 -6.06
C ASP A 151 -2.72 3.69 -5.75
N HIS A 152 -3.95 3.29 -6.07
CA HIS A 152 -4.48 1.94 -5.81
C HIS A 152 -5.18 1.32 -7.03
N VAL A 153 -4.53 1.30 -8.21
CA VAL A 153 -5.15 0.88 -9.48
C VAL A 153 -6.10 -0.33 -9.36
N GLY A 154 -7.41 -0.09 -9.52
CA GLY A 154 -8.46 -1.10 -9.54
C GLY A 154 -8.87 -1.68 -8.18
N SER A 155 -8.39 -1.11 -7.06
CA SER A 155 -8.77 -1.42 -5.69
C SER A 155 -9.21 -0.17 -4.92
N ASP A 156 -10.41 -0.20 -4.32
CA ASP A 156 -10.75 0.77 -3.27
C ASP A 156 -9.89 0.53 -2.03
N CYS A 157 -9.62 1.59 -1.27
CA CYS A 157 -8.91 1.52 0.00
C CYS A 157 -9.66 2.32 1.07
N ALA A 158 -9.91 1.67 2.21
CA ALA A 158 -10.32 2.35 3.43
C ALA A 158 -9.50 1.83 4.60
N PHE A 159 -9.13 2.71 5.53
CA PHE A 159 -8.38 2.31 6.71
C PHE A 159 -8.80 3.06 7.98
N LEU A 160 -8.76 2.33 9.09
CA LEU A 160 -9.01 2.83 10.44
C LEU A 160 -7.68 3.06 11.16
N ILE A 161 -7.54 4.19 11.85
CA ILE A 161 -6.41 4.38 12.78
C ILE A 161 -6.71 3.63 14.08
N VAL A 162 -5.99 2.52 14.30
CA VAL A 162 -6.19 1.68 15.48
C VAL A 162 -5.42 2.23 16.68
N ASP A 163 -4.17 2.66 16.46
CA ASP A 163 -3.29 3.23 17.49
C ASP A 163 -2.32 4.24 16.86
N GLY A 164 -1.97 5.31 17.58
CA GLY A 164 -1.11 6.38 17.08
C GLY A 164 -1.84 7.47 16.26
N ILE A 165 -1.08 8.28 15.53
CA ILE A 165 -1.59 9.36 14.65
C ILE A 165 -1.01 9.15 13.25
N SER A 166 -1.89 9.10 12.25
CA SER A 166 -1.49 8.97 10.85
C SER A 166 -1.59 10.31 10.15
N THR A 167 -0.63 10.62 9.30
CA THR A 167 -0.73 11.74 8.35
C THR A 167 -0.98 11.18 6.96
N GLU A 168 -1.99 11.70 6.29
CA GLU A 168 -2.21 11.50 4.85
C GLU A 168 -1.90 12.79 4.12
N THR A 169 -1.15 12.71 3.04
CA THR A 169 -0.94 13.82 2.11
C THR A 169 -1.44 13.41 0.73
N ILE A 170 -2.34 14.20 0.15
CA ILE A 170 -2.90 14.00 -1.19
C ILE A 170 -2.08 14.79 -2.20
N TYR A 171 -1.84 14.20 -3.37
CA TYR A 171 -1.02 14.75 -4.44
C TYR A 171 -1.78 14.83 -5.77
N GLU A 172 -1.35 15.75 -6.62
CA GLU A 172 -1.62 15.74 -8.07
C GLU A 172 -0.30 15.69 -8.83
N THR A 173 -0.34 15.35 -10.12
CA THR A 173 0.84 15.33 -10.99
C THR A 173 0.88 16.54 -11.92
N ASN A 174 2.06 17.14 -12.09
CA ASN A 174 2.27 18.19 -13.10
C ASN A 174 2.32 17.60 -14.53
N GLU A 175 2.57 18.44 -15.53
CA GLU A 175 2.67 18.02 -16.95
C GLU A 175 3.81 17.01 -17.23
N GLU A 176 4.79 16.91 -16.33
CA GLU A 176 5.92 15.99 -16.41
C GLU A 176 5.65 14.66 -15.67
N GLY A 177 4.51 14.54 -14.99
CA GLY A 177 4.14 13.37 -14.17
C GLY A 177 4.69 13.39 -12.74
N LEU A 178 5.32 14.49 -12.31
CA LEU A 178 5.88 14.65 -10.96
C LEU A 178 4.80 15.11 -9.97
N ALA A 179 4.77 14.50 -8.79
CA ALA A 179 3.75 14.69 -7.78
C ALA A 179 4.02 15.91 -6.88
N TYR A 180 3.04 16.81 -6.77
CA TYR A 180 3.05 17.94 -5.83
C TYR A 180 1.89 17.83 -4.82
N PRO A 181 2.10 18.19 -3.54
CA PRO A 181 1.08 18.04 -2.51
C PRO A 181 -0.03 19.08 -2.66
N ILE A 182 -1.27 18.64 -2.47
CA ILE A 182 -2.48 19.48 -2.52
C ILE A 182 -3.00 19.78 -1.12
N THR A 183 -3.08 18.75 -0.29
CA THR A 183 -3.59 18.86 1.08
C THR A 183 -2.97 17.79 1.96
N SER A 184 -2.97 18.02 3.26
CA SER A 184 -2.54 17.07 4.26
C SER A 184 -3.51 17.06 5.44
N ARG A 185 -3.75 15.87 5.99
CA ARG A 185 -4.66 15.65 7.11
C ARG A 185 -4.02 14.70 8.13
N HIS A 186 -4.17 15.03 9.40
CA HIS A 186 -3.88 14.11 10.50
C HIS A 186 -5.14 13.37 10.94
N TYR A 187 -5.05 12.06 11.05
CA TYR A 187 -6.07 11.17 11.58
C TYR A 187 -5.72 10.74 13.00
N GLN A 188 -6.66 10.93 13.91
CA GLN A 188 -6.58 10.49 15.30
C GLN A 188 -7.03 9.03 15.44
N PRO A 189 -6.69 8.36 16.57
CA PRO A 189 -7.23 7.04 16.85
C PRO A 189 -8.75 7.01 16.71
N ARG A 190 -9.25 5.93 16.10
CA ARG A 190 -10.67 5.68 15.77
C ARG A 190 -11.22 6.47 14.58
N GLU A 191 -10.45 7.36 13.97
CA GLU A 191 -10.87 7.98 12.71
C GLU A 191 -10.64 7.02 11.53
N VAL A 192 -11.50 7.16 10.52
CA VAL A 192 -11.45 6.38 9.28
C VAL A 192 -11.08 7.30 8.13
N CYS A 193 -10.16 6.82 7.30
CA CYS A 193 -9.89 7.34 5.97
C CYS A 193 -10.55 6.41 4.95
N ALA A 194 -11.29 6.98 4.01
CA ALA A 194 -11.83 6.27 2.86
C ALA A 194 -11.44 7.08 1.61
N ALA A 195 -10.65 6.48 0.74
CA ALA A 195 -10.08 7.13 -0.44
C ALA A 195 -10.72 6.57 -1.72
N GLU A 196 -11.13 7.45 -2.63
CA GLU A 196 -11.68 7.08 -3.95
C GLU A 196 -10.52 6.88 -4.94
N GLU A 197 -10.64 5.96 -5.91
CA GLU A 197 -9.67 5.93 -7.00
C GLU A 197 -9.83 7.16 -7.92
N PRO A 198 -8.73 7.82 -8.35
CA PRO A 198 -7.34 7.35 -8.30
C PRO A 198 -6.48 7.94 -7.17
N ASP A 199 -7.05 8.40 -6.04
CA ASP A 199 -6.39 9.20 -4.99
C ASP A 199 -4.88 8.89 -4.83
N ILE A 200 -4.05 9.80 -5.34
CA ILE A 200 -2.59 9.72 -5.24
C ILE A 200 -2.21 10.27 -3.88
N HIS A 201 -1.63 9.44 -3.02
CA HIS A 201 -1.34 9.85 -1.66
C HIS A 201 -0.06 9.26 -1.07
N ARG A 202 0.31 9.82 0.07
CA ARG A 202 1.31 9.28 0.98
C ARG A 202 0.69 9.16 2.36
N VAL A 203 0.93 8.03 3.02
CA VAL A 203 0.62 7.84 4.43
C VAL A 203 1.93 7.82 5.21
N SER A 204 2.04 8.62 6.26
CA SER A 204 3.23 8.71 7.10
C SER A 204 2.90 8.69 8.59
N ASN A 205 3.91 8.26 9.37
CA ASN A 205 3.94 8.43 10.81
C ASN A 205 4.94 9.54 11.17
N ASP A 206 4.45 10.78 11.27
CA ASP A 206 5.29 11.94 11.59
C ASP A 206 5.53 12.11 13.09
N THR A 207 5.09 11.15 13.91
CA THR A 207 5.17 11.22 15.36
C THR A 207 6.36 10.43 15.92
N ASN A 208 6.58 10.55 17.24
CA ASN A 208 7.59 9.80 17.97
C ASN A 208 7.05 8.49 18.60
N SER A 209 5.89 8.03 18.16
CA SER A 209 5.25 6.81 18.67
C SER A 209 4.93 5.85 17.53
N GLU A 210 4.67 4.58 17.85
CA GLU A 210 4.19 3.60 16.87
C GLU A 210 2.83 4.02 16.30
N LEU A 211 2.58 3.62 15.05
CA LEU A 211 1.30 3.77 14.36
C LEU A 211 0.82 2.38 13.91
N VAL A 212 -0.48 2.13 14.05
CA VAL A 212 -1.17 0.95 13.53
C VAL A 212 -2.47 1.38 12.85
N ASN A 213 -2.61 1.01 11.58
CA ASN A 213 -3.82 1.22 10.80
C ASN A 213 -4.34 -0.13 10.32
N LEU A 214 -5.66 -0.29 10.31
CA LEU A 214 -6.33 -1.45 9.76
C LEU A 214 -6.86 -1.10 8.37
N HIS A 215 -6.20 -1.60 7.32
CA HIS A 215 -6.54 -1.36 5.92
C HIS A 215 -7.43 -2.47 5.36
N ILE A 216 -8.40 -2.07 4.55
CA ILE A 216 -9.20 -2.94 3.69
C ILE A 216 -9.00 -2.49 2.25
N TYR A 217 -8.59 -3.43 1.40
CA TYR A 217 -8.52 -3.26 -0.05
C TYR A 217 -9.60 -4.11 -0.71
N THR A 218 -10.43 -3.53 -1.59
CA THR A 218 -11.47 -4.27 -2.32
C THR A 218 -11.54 -3.88 -3.80
N PRO A 219 -11.36 -4.83 -4.75
CA PRO A 219 -10.73 -6.15 -4.59
C PRO A 219 -9.34 -6.07 -3.95
N PRO A 220 -8.67 -7.20 -3.63
CA PRO A 220 -7.32 -7.16 -3.09
C PRO A 220 -6.38 -6.29 -3.94
N LEU A 221 -5.52 -5.51 -3.29
CA LEU A 221 -4.54 -4.68 -3.98
C LEU A 221 -3.66 -5.57 -4.86
N HIS A 222 -3.61 -5.27 -6.16
CA HIS A 222 -2.89 -6.07 -7.15
C HIS A 222 -1.88 -5.23 -7.95
N ALA A 223 -2.16 -3.95 -8.14
CA ALA A 223 -1.29 -3.00 -8.80
C ALA A 223 -1.41 -1.60 -8.18
N TYR A 224 -0.31 -0.86 -8.24
CA TYR A 224 -0.26 0.57 -7.92
C TYR A 224 0.87 1.21 -8.71
N ASN A 225 0.79 2.52 -8.91
CA ASN A 225 1.84 3.34 -9.47
C ASN A 225 2.58 4.06 -8.33
N ILE A 226 3.89 4.23 -8.47
CA ILE A 226 4.69 5.10 -7.60
C ILE A 226 5.05 6.37 -8.37
N TYR A 227 4.92 7.52 -7.71
CA TYR A 227 5.18 8.84 -8.27
C TYR A 227 6.40 9.48 -7.62
N ALA A 228 7.24 10.11 -8.44
CA ALA A 228 8.35 10.93 -7.96
C ALA A 228 7.85 12.33 -7.59
N PRO A 229 8.34 12.94 -6.49
CA PRO A 229 7.98 14.31 -6.13
C PRO A 229 8.62 15.33 -7.09
N VAL A 230 8.06 16.55 -7.15
CA VAL A 230 8.66 17.72 -7.84
C VAL A 230 9.94 18.18 -7.16
#